data_AF-A0A6I9P0A1-F1
#
_entry.id   AF-A0A6I9P0A1-F1
#
_cell.length_a   1.000
_cell.length_b   1.000
_cell.length_c   1.000
_cell.angle_alpha   90.00
_cell.angle_beta   90.00
_cell.angle_gamma   90.00
#
_symmetry.space_group_name_H-M   'P 1'
#
loop_
_entity.id
_entity.type
_entity.pdbx_description
1 polymer ?
#
loop_
_entity_poly.entity_id
_entity_poly.type
_entity_poly.pdbx_seq_one_letter_code
_entity_poly.pdbx_strand_id
1 'polypeptide(L)'
;MALLKSNKVIYCLGNISPSLGVLSSRNSSWWGGLPMGPPDPILGVSEAFKKDSNPKKMNLGVGAYRDDKGKPFVLSCVRKV
;
A
#
# COMPACT_ATOMS: atom_id res chain seq x y z
N MET A 1 56.17 28.59 34.39
CA MET A 1 55.28 28.19 35.50
C MET A 1 54.21 27.30 34.87
N ALA A 2 54.36 25.97 34.86
CA ALA A 2 54.07 25.08 36.00
C ALA A 2 52.71 25.47 36.62
N LEU A 3 51.69 24.62 36.75
CA LEU A 3 51.72 23.20 37.07
C LEU A 3 50.27 22.67 37.06
N LEU A 4 50.07 21.46 36.53
CA LEU A 4 49.08 20.41 36.87
C LEU A 4 47.79 20.77 37.64
N LYS A 5 46.63 20.22 37.24
CA LYS A 5 46.15 18.87 37.61
C LYS A 5 44.66 18.65 37.25
N SER A 6 44.44 17.67 36.37
CA SER A 6 43.43 16.59 36.44
C SER A 6 42.27 16.74 37.45
N ASN A 7 41.03 16.62 36.95
CA ASN A 7 39.97 15.93 37.68
C ASN A 7 39.18 15.03 36.73
N LYS A 8 39.67 13.79 36.67
CA LYS A 8 39.02 12.61 36.11
C LYS A 8 37.82 12.26 37.00
N VAL A 9 36.61 12.47 36.49
CA VAL A 9 35.41 11.80 37.00
C VAL A 9 34.88 10.93 35.88
N ILE A 10 35.36 9.69 35.86
CA ILE A 10 34.73 8.57 35.17
C ILE A 10 33.63 8.07 36.08
N TYR A 11 32.37 8.16 35.66
CA TYR A 11 31.33 7.25 36.13
C TYR A 11 30.32 6.95 35.02
N CYS A 12 29.88 5.69 35.02
CA CYS A 12 28.76 5.11 34.27
C CYS A 12 29.07 4.60 32.84
N LEU A 13 29.79 3.47 32.81
CA LEU A 13 29.39 2.24 32.13
C LEU A 13 28.14 2.33 31.24
N GLY A 14 28.36 2.32 29.93
CA GLY A 14 27.34 2.05 28.93
C GLY A 14 27.99 1.98 27.57
N ASN A 15 28.36 0.77 27.12
CA ASN A 15 28.76 0.52 25.74
C ASN A 15 27.61 0.94 24.80
N ILE A 16 27.67 2.15 24.26
CA ILE A 16 26.89 2.52 23.07
C ILE A 16 27.92 2.72 21.97
N SER A 17 28.32 1.61 21.35
CA SER A 17 28.87 1.65 20.00
C SER A 17 27.86 2.42 19.14
N PRO A 18 28.24 3.46 18.38
CA PRO A 18 27.40 3.87 17.27
C PRO A 18 27.49 2.69 16.30
N SER A 19 26.52 1.76 16.37
CA SER A 19 26.30 0.90 15.21
C SER A 19 26.00 1.89 14.09
N LEU A 20 26.97 2.04 13.20
CA LEU A 20 26.85 2.83 12.00
C LEU A 20 25.72 2.17 11.21
N GLY A 21 24.50 2.60 11.49
CA GLY A 21 23.31 2.06 10.87
C GLY A 21 23.49 2.22 9.39
N VAL A 22 23.66 1.09 8.70
CA VAL A 22 23.72 1.05 7.25
C VAL A 22 22.41 1.68 6.77
N LEU A 23 22.46 2.95 6.32
CA LEU A 23 21.34 3.54 5.60
C LEU A 23 21.19 2.70 4.33
N SER A 24 20.18 1.85 4.32
CA SER A 24 19.81 1.10 3.13
C SER A 24 19.49 2.10 2.03
N SER A 25 20.37 2.21 1.04
CA SER A 25 20.14 3.00 -0.17
C SER A 25 18.96 2.37 -0.88
N ARG A 26 17.79 2.99 -0.72
CA ARG A 26 16.58 2.60 -1.46
C ARG A 26 16.85 2.85 -2.94
N ASN A 27 17.00 1.78 -3.72
CA ASN A 27 17.09 1.87 -5.17
C ASN A 27 15.93 2.71 -5.70
N SER A 28 16.27 3.77 -6.44
CA SER A 28 15.28 4.55 -7.19
C SER A 28 14.66 3.65 -8.25
N SER A 29 13.37 3.34 -8.13
CA SER A 29 12.67 2.66 -9.20
C SER A 29 12.39 3.66 -10.32
N TRP A 30 12.58 3.22 -11.57
CA TRP A 30 12.24 4.00 -12.77
C TRP A 30 10.79 4.53 -12.73
N TRP A 31 9.90 3.81 -12.03
CA TRP A 31 8.48 4.11 -11.92
C TRP A 31 8.08 4.86 -10.62
N GLY A 32 9.02 5.13 -9.70
CA GLY A 32 8.70 5.57 -8.34
C GLY A 32 8.09 6.96 -8.22
N GLY A 33 8.21 7.80 -9.26
CA GLY A 33 7.66 9.15 -9.31
C GLY A 33 6.44 9.31 -10.21
N LEU A 34 5.91 8.22 -10.78
CA LEU A 34 4.81 8.35 -11.74
C LEU A 34 3.47 8.49 -11.02
N PRO A 35 2.71 9.57 -11.30
CA PRO A 35 1.38 9.76 -10.74
C PRO A 35 0.41 8.73 -11.32
N MET A 36 -0.58 8.34 -10.53
CA MET A 36 -1.68 7.51 -11.01
C MET A 36 -2.52 8.29 -12.02
N GLY A 37 -2.85 7.66 -13.16
CA GLY A 37 -3.77 8.22 -14.14
C GLY A 37 -5.20 8.36 -13.58
N PRO A 38 -6.07 9.16 -14.22
CA PRO A 38 -7.46 9.28 -13.82
C PRO A 38 -8.16 7.90 -13.91
N PRO A 39 -9.04 7.56 -12.96
CA PRO A 39 -9.80 6.32 -13.02
C PRO A 39 -10.75 6.31 -14.22
N ASP A 40 -10.91 5.15 -14.83
CA ASP A 40 -11.83 4.98 -15.96
C ASP A 40 -13.28 5.24 -15.51
N PRO A 41 -14.05 6.09 -16.22
CA PRO A 41 -15.41 6.42 -15.83
C PRO A 41 -16.36 5.22 -15.69
N ILE A 42 -16.20 4.17 -16.50
CA ILE A 42 -17.04 2.97 -16.48
C ILE A 42 -16.65 2.07 -15.30
N LEU A 43 -15.35 1.94 -15.02
CA LEU A 43 -14.87 1.20 -13.85
C LEU A 43 -15.18 1.91 -12.53
N GLY A 44 -15.17 3.24 -12.53
CA GLY A 44 -15.49 4.07 -11.36
C GLY A 44 -16.89 3.79 -10.79
N VAL A 45 -17.88 3.54 -11.66
CA VAL A 45 -19.25 3.17 -11.21
C VAL A 45 -19.25 1.83 -10.46
N SER A 46 -18.46 0.86 -10.92
CA SER A 46 -18.34 -0.44 -10.24
C SER A 46 -17.59 -0.33 -8.91
N GLU A 47 -16.60 0.56 -8.81
CA GLU A 47 -15.91 0.83 -7.55
C GLU A 47 -16.81 1.53 -6.54
N ALA A 48 -17.59 2.52 -6.97
CA ALA A 48 -18.59 3.19 -6.14
C ALA A 48 -19.64 2.18 -5.66
N PHE A 49 -20.13 1.31 -6.55
CA PHE A 49 -21.05 0.23 -6.18
C PHE A 49 -20.45 -0.73 -5.14
N LYS A 50 -19.16 -1.06 -5.24
CA LYS A 50 -18.50 -1.92 -4.24
C LYS A 50 -18.35 -1.22 -2.88
N LYS A 51 -18.08 0.09 -2.87
CA LYS A 51 -17.91 0.92 -1.66
C LYS A 51 -19.23 1.20 -0.93
N ASP A 52 -20.36 1.20 -1.61
CA ASP A 52 -21.68 1.42 -1.02
C ASP A 52 -22.07 0.28 -0.04
N SER A 53 -22.53 0.62 1.16
CA SER A 53 -22.97 -0.34 2.18
C SER A 53 -24.48 -0.65 2.14
N ASN A 54 -25.25 0.03 1.29
CA ASN A 54 -26.68 -0.15 1.20
C ASN A 54 -27.03 -1.58 0.74
N PRO A 55 -27.85 -2.35 1.50
CA PRO A 55 -28.22 -3.72 1.13
C PRO A 55 -29.13 -3.80 -0.10
N LYS A 56 -29.76 -2.70 -0.53
CA LYS A 56 -30.63 -2.63 -1.72
C LYS A 56 -29.94 -2.02 -2.95
N LYS A 57 -28.61 -1.91 -2.95
CA LYS A 57 -27.85 -1.37 -4.08
C LYS A 57 -27.95 -2.27 -5.32
N MET A 58 -28.04 -1.65 -6.50
CA MET A 58 -28.07 -2.35 -7.80
C MET A 58 -26.96 -1.82 -8.72
N ASN A 59 -26.22 -2.71 -9.40
CA ASN A 59 -25.18 -2.31 -10.36
C ASN A 59 -25.78 -2.24 -11.77
N LEU A 60 -25.92 -1.03 -12.30
CA LEU A 60 -26.42 -0.74 -13.65
C LEU A 60 -25.34 -0.10 -14.56
N GLY A 61 -24.08 -0.09 -14.13
CA GLY A 61 -22.98 0.56 -14.85
C GLY A 61 -22.35 -0.33 -15.91
N VAL A 62 -21.70 -1.40 -15.47
CA VAL A 62 -21.00 -2.34 -16.37
C VAL A 62 -22.01 -3.33 -16.96
N GLY A 63 -22.04 -3.44 -18.30
CA GLY A 63 -22.88 -4.39 -19.04
C GLY A 63 -22.47 -5.86 -18.91
N ALA A 64 -22.32 -6.34 -17.68
CA ALA A 64 -21.97 -7.73 -17.38
C ALA A 64 -23.23 -8.54 -17.07
N TYR A 65 -23.43 -9.66 -17.77
CA TYR A 65 -24.58 -10.53 -17.57
C TYR A 65 -24.57 -11.15 -16.16
N ARG A 66 -25.74 -11.13 -15.51
CA ARG A 66 -25.95 -11.64 -14.15
C ARG A 66 -27.12 -12.63 -14.13
N ASP A 67 -27.10 -13.52 -13.16
CA ASP A 67 -28.23 -14.40 -12.86
C ASP A 67 -29.33 -13.66 -12.06
N ASP A 68 -30.44 -14.34 -11.77
CA ASP A 68 -31.57 -13.81 -10.98
C ASP A 68 -31.19 -13.39 -9.55
N LYS A 69 -30.01 -13.82 -9.07
CA LYS A 69 -29.47 -13.48 -7.75
C LYS A 69 -28.41 -12.37 -7.83
N GLY A 70 -28.22 -11.75 -9.00
CA GLY A 70 -27.26 -10.68 -9.23
C GLY A 70 -25.80 -11.14 -9.31
N LYS A 71 -25.53 -12.44 -9.38
CA LYS A 71 -24.18 -13.02 -9.45
C LYS A 71 -23.70 -13.16 -10.90
N PRO A 72 -22.38 -13.17 -11.15
CA PRO A 72 -21.85 -13.43 -12.48
C PRO A 72 -22.30 -14.79 -13.02
N PHE A 73 -22.84 -14.80 -14.23
CA PHE A 73 -23.33 -16.03 -14.87
C PHE A 73 -22.38 -16.49 -15.98
N VAL A 74 -21.90 -17.72 -15.87
CA VAL A 74 -21.03 -18.35 -16.89
C VAL A 74 -21.86 -19.35 -17.69
N LEU A 75 -21.90 -19.15 -19.01
CA LEU A 75 -22.65 -19.98 -19.93
C LEU A 75 -22.17 -21.44 -19.93
N SER A 76 -23.11 -22.38 -20.06
CA SER A 76 -22.81 -23.83 -20.04
C SER A 76 -21.90 -24.28 -21.19
N CYS A 77 -21.96 -23.61 -22.35
CA CYS A 77 -21.07 -23.89 -23.47
C CYS A 77 -19.60 -23.54 -23.17
N VAL A 78 -19.34 -22.48 -22.40
CA VAL A 78 -17.99 -22.04 -22.03
C VAL A 78 -17.36 -22.95 -20.97
N ARG A 79 -18.17 -23.67 -20.18
CA ARG A 79 -17.68 -24.59 -19.13
C ARG A 79 -17.20 -25.93 -19.68
N LYS A 80 -17.65 -26.32 -20.88
CA LYS A 80 -17.31 -27.59 -21.53
C LYS A 80 -16.04 -27.44 -22.35
N VAL A 81 -14.93 -27.12 -21.68
CA VAL A 81 -13.58 -27.13 -22.27
C VAL A 81 -12.89 -28.41 -21.86
#